data_AF-A0A5R9FAN0-F1
#
_entry.id   AF-A0A5R9FAN0-F1
#
_cell.length_a   1.000
_cell.length_b   1.000
_cell.length_c   1.000
_cell.angle_alpha   90.00
_cell.angle_beta   90.00
_cell.angle_gamma   90.00
#
_symmetry.space_group_name_H-M   'P 1'
#
loop_
_entity.id
_entity.type
_entity.pdbx_description
1 polymer ?
#
loop_
_entity_poly.entity_id
_entity_poly.type
_entity_poly.pdbx_seq_one_letter_code
_entity_poly.pdbx_strand_id
1 'polypeptide(L)'
;MAEYELKRLEMADSGEPIEFAHGTVLENKLEGETHFDVTLKNVPRYELFNESLQDNEPVNVTMTTFADQQLEKEMVVRTVNKRDPDDNVIELESKEKNTNQ
;
A
#
# COMPACT_ATOMS: atom_id res chain seq x y z
N MET A 1 -17.57 0.90 -2.51
CA MET A 1 -16.26 0.54 -3.04
C MET A 1 -15.95 1.47 -4.20
N ALA A 2 -14.83 2.16 -4.14
CA ALA A 2 -14.28 2.94 -5.24
C ALA A 2 -12.86 2.44 -5.52
N GLU A 3 -12.47 2.38 -6.78
CA GLU A 3 -11.14 1.92 -7.20
C GLU A 3 -10.44 3.05 -7.95
N TYR A 4 -9.18 3.27 -7.61
CA TYR A 4 -8.35 4.29 -8.25
C TYR A 4 -7.01 3.70 -8.66
N GLU A 5 -6.55 4.07 -9.85
CA GLU A 5 -5.22 3.71 -10.32
C GLU A 5 -4.18 4.66 -9.72
N LEU A 6 -3.09 4.08 -9.20
CA LEU A 6 -1.98 4.80 -8.62
C LEU A 6 -1.02 5.27 -9.69
N LYS A 7 -0.74 6.57 -9.66
CA LYS A 7 0.31 7.22 -10.45
C LYS A 7 1.65 7.16 -9.74
N ARG A 8 1.66 7.23 -8.40
CA ARG A 8 2.87 7.24 -7.58
C ARG A 8 2.59 6.75 -6.15
N LEU A 9 3.58 6.13 -5.53
CA LEU A 9 3.60 5.83 -4.10
C LEU A 9 4.97 6.24 -3.54
N GLU A 10 4.98 6.92 -2.41
CA GLU A 10 6.19 7.37 -1.72
C GLU A 10 6.13 6.96 -0.25
N MET A 11 7.28 6.67 0.35
CA MET A 11 7.41 6.57 1.80
C MET A 11 7.22 7.96 2.41
N ALA A 12 6.27 8.13 3.34
CA ALA A 12 5.95 9.44 3.89
C ALA A 12 7.14 10.04 4.67
N ASP A 13 7.88 9.20 5.39
CA ASP A 13 8.98 9.65 6.26
C ASP A 13 10.25 10.03 5.48
N SER A 14 10.57 9.32 4.39
CA SER A 14 11.78 9.56 3.59
C SER A 14 11.52 10.31 2.28
N GLY A 15 10.28 10.37 1.81
CA GLY A 15 9.92 10.83 0.46
C GLY A 15 10.42 9.91 -0.66
N GLU A 16 10.91 8.71 -0.32
CA GLU A 16 11.46 7.78 -1.30
C GLU A 16 10.33 7.18 -2.16
N PRO A 17 10.38 7.30 -3.50
CA PRO A 17 9.39 6.69 -4.35
C PRO A 17 9.54 5.16 -4.39
N ILE A 18 8.40 4.47 -4.34
CA ILE A 18 8.32 3.05 -4.59
C ILE A 18 8.00 2.85 -6.08
N GLU A 19 8.91 2.18 -6.78
CA GLU A 19 8.75 1.84 -8.20
C GLU A 19 7.79 0.66 -8.35
N PHE A 20 6.86 0.75 -9.29
CA PHE A 20 5.92 -0.32 -9.64
C PHE A 20 5.46 -0.14 -11.09
N ALA A 21 5.09 -1.23 -11.77
CA ALA A 21 4.54 -1.11 -13.12
C ALA A 21 3.05 -0.77 -13.11
N HIS A 22 2.32 -1.29 -12.12
CA HIS A 22 0.90 -1.01 -11.94
C HIS A 22 0.54 -1.01 -10.46
N GLY A 23 -0.27 -0.04 -10.05
CA GLY A 23 -0.72 0.12 -8.68
C GLY A 23 -2.19 0.49 -8.63
N THR A 24 -2.93 -0.09 -7.70
CA THR A 24 -4.34 0.23 -7.45
C THR A 24 -4.56 0.51 -5.98
N VAL A 25 -5.50 1.41 -5.69
CA VAL A 25 -6.04 1.63 -4.35
C VAL A 25 -7.55 1.46 -4.38
N LEU A 26 -8.07 0.60 -3.52
CA LEU A 26 -9.48 0.33 -3.31
C LEU A 26 -9.92 1.02 -2.02
N GLU A 27 -10.87 1.93 -2.13
CA GLU A 27 -11.55 2.55 -1.00
C GLU A 27 -12.83 1.76 -0.66
N ASN A 28 -12.83 1.14 0.51
CA ASN A 28 -13.92 0.37 1.06
C ASN A 28 -14.55 1.13 2.24
N LYS A 29 -15.89 1.20 2.27
CA LYS A 29 -16.62 1.75 3.42
C LYS A 29 -17.22 0.60 4.19
N LEU A 30 -16.65 0.31 5.35
CA LEU A 30 -17.04 -0.79 6.23
C LEU A 30 -17.42 -0.20 7.59
N GLU A 31 -18.62 -0.50 8.06
CA GLU A 31 -19.11 -0.09 9.39
C GLU A 31 -19.00 1.43 9.72
N GLY A 32 -18.98 2.29 8.71
CA GLY A 32 -18.83 3.74 8.86
C GLY A 32 -17.39 4.24 8.82
N GLU A 33 -16.42 3.33 8.77
CA GLU A 33 -15.00 3.62 8.57
C GLU A 33 -14.60 3.46 7.10
N THR A 34 -13.56 4.19 6.69
CA THR A 34 -13.02 4.11 5.33
C THR A 34 -11.70 3.34 5.37
N HIS A 35 -11.75 2.16 4.77
CA HIS A 35 -10.67 1.20 4.65
C HIS A 35 -10.02 1.33 3.27
N PHE A 36 -8.69 1.16 3.20
CA PHE A 36 -7.95 1.24 1.95
C PHE A 36 -7.11 -0.01 1.74
N ASP A 37 -7.34 -0.69 0.62
CA ASP A 37 -6.51 -1.80 0.16
C ASP A 37 -5.66 -1.32 -1.02
N VAL A 38 -4.37 -1.61 -1.01
CA VAL A 38 -3.44 -1.24 -2.08
C VAL A 38 -2.79 -2.49 -2.64
N THR A 39 -2.73 -2.58 -3.96
CA THR A 39 -2.01 -3.63 -4.67
C THR A 39 -1.01 -3.00 -5.62
N LEU A 40 0.26 -3.36 -5.48
CA LEU A 40 1.35 -2.96 -6.38
C LEU A 40 1.86 -4.20 -7.11
N LYS A 41 2.11 -4.08 -8.41
CA LYS A 41 2.57 -5.19 -9.28
C LYS A 41 3.88 -4.83 -9.99
N ASN A 42 4.67 -5.87 -10.26
CA ASN A 42 6.03 -5.78 -10.80
C ASN A 42 6.90 -4.81 -9.99
N VAL A 43 6.82 -4.90 -8.67
CA VAL A 43 7.59 -4.05 -7.77
C VAL A 43 9.02 -4.59 -7.67
N PRO A 44 10.08 -3.77 -7.85
CA PRO A 44 11.43 -4.19 -7.50
C PRO A 44 11.50 -4.73 -6.06
N ARG A 45 12.49 -5.58 -5.79
CA ARG A 45 12.63 -6.15 -4.45
C ARG A 45 13.12 -5.07 -3.48
N TYR A 46 12.21 -4.54 -2.66
CA TYR A 46 12.54 -3.68 -1.52
C TYR A 46 12.65 -4.53 -0.24
N GLU A 47 13.76 -4.39 0.48
CA GLU A 47 13.97 -5.09 1.76
C GLU A 47 12.97 -4.62 2.81
N LEU A 48 12.68 -3.32 2.85
CA LEU A 48 11.66 -2.70 3.71
C LEU A 48 10.35 -3.50 3.77
N PHE A 49 9.71 -3.81 2.64
CA PHE A 49 8.42 -4.52 2.68
C PHE A 49 8.54 -5.95 3.21
N ASN A 50 9.71 -6.59 3.04
CA ASN A 50 9.96 -7.91 3.63
C ASN A 50 10.17 -7.79 5.15
N GLU A 51 10.91 -6.78 5.60
CA GLU A 51 11.14 -6.49 7.02
C GLU A 51 9.82 -6.12 7.71
N SER A 52 9.07 -5.15 7.17
CA SER A 52 7.76 -4.76 7.67
C SER A 52 6.76 -5.91 7.74
N LEU A 53 6.78 -6.84 6.76
CA LEU A 53 5.96 -8.05 6.80
C LEU A 53 6.39 -9.02 7.92
N GLN A 54 7.70 -9.18 8.14
CA GLN A 54 8.24 -10.07 9.17
C GLN A 54 8.02 -9.54 10.59
N ASP A 55 8.25 -8.25 10.77
CA ASP A 55 8.17 -7.56 12.06
C ASP A 55 6.74 -7.10 12.38
N ASN A 56 5.82 -7.23 11.41
CA ASN A 56 4.44 -6.73 11.48
C ASN A 56 4.40 -5.22 11.80
N GLU A 57 5.38 -4.49 11.27
CA GLU A 57 5.50 -3.05 11.42
C GLU A 57 4.79 -2.32 10.27
N PRO A 58 4.02 -1.27 10.56
CA PRO A 58 3.36 -0.50 9.54
C PRO A 58 4.35 0.38 8.77
N VAL A 59 4.03 0.67 7.52
CA VAL A 59 4.70 1.64 6.67
C VAL A 59 3.81 2.86 6.46
N ASN A 60 4.37 4.06 6.59
CA ASN A 60 3.68 5.28 6.24
C ASN A 60 3.92 5.59 4.77
N VAL A 61 2.84 5.70 3.99
CA VAL A 61 2.92 5.93 2.54
C VAL A 61 2.07 7.11 2.12
N THR A 62 2.55 7.85 1.14
CA THR A 62 1.82 8.85 0.38
C THR A 62 1.51 8.27 -0.99
N MET A 63 0.22 8.15 -1.30
CA MET A 63 -0.29 7.65 -2.56
C MET A 63 -0.80 8.82 -3.40
N THR A 64 -0.45 8.84 -4.68
CA THR A 64 -1.00 9.79 -5.66
C THR A 64 -1.70 9.01 -6.76
N THR A 65 -2.98 9.30 -7.01
CA THR A 65 -3.76 8.67 -8.08
C THR A 65 -3.60 9.41 -9.42
N PHE A 66 -4.01 8.78 -10.52
CA PHE A 66 -4.06 9.46 -11.83
C PHE A 66 -5.08 10.62 -11.91
N ALA A 67 -6.01 10.69 -10.95
CA ALA A 67 -6.91 11.83 -10.78
C ALA A 67 -6.28 12.97 -9.95
N ASP A 68 -4.96 12.90 -9.71
CA ASP A 68 -4.18 13.81 -8.87
C ASP A 68 -4.73 13.95 -7.44
N GLN A 69 -5.36 12.89 -6.92
CA GLN A 69 -5.73 12.79 -5.51
C GLN A 69 -4.54 12.26 -4.71
N GLN A 70 -4.25 12.90 -3.57
CA GLN A 70 -3.17 12.51 -2.67
C GLN A 70 -3.76 11.95 -1.37
N LEU A 71 -3.26 10.79 -0.95
CA LEU A 71 -3.71 10.05 0.23
C LEU A 71 -2.50 9.63 1.07
N GLU A 72 -2.39 10.13 2.28
CA GLU A 72 -1.36 9.70 3.25
C GLU A 72 -1.97 8.69 4.23
N LYS A 73 -1.36 7.51 4.35
CA LYS A 73 -1.87 6.41 5.17
C LYS A 73 -0.75 5.61 5.84
N GLU A 74 -1.01 5.21 7.07
CA GLU A 74 -0.29 4.13 7.75
C GLU A 74 -0.87 2.79 7.26
N MET A 75 -0.03 1.96 6.64
CA MET A 75 -0.45 0.72 5.98
C MET A 75 0.36 -0.47 6.52
N VAL A 76 -0.25 -1.63 6.61
CA VAL A 76 0.41 -2.89 6.98
C VAL A 76 0.65 -3.71 5.71
N VAL A 77 1.86 -4.25 5.57
CA VAL A 77 2.18 -5.18 4.48
C VAL A 77 1.49 -6.51 4.75
N ARG A 78 0.57 -6.91 3.87
CA ARG A 78 -0.17 -8.18 3.95
C ARG A 78 0.59 -9.30 3.26
N THR A 79 1.14 -9.00 2.09
CA THR A 79 1.82 -9.98 1.25
C THR A 79 2.96 -9.32 0.48
N VAL A 80 4.09 -10.03 0.40
CA VAL A 80 5.15 -9.79 -0.59
C VAL A 80 5.31 -11.10 -1.37
N ASN A 81 4.62 -11.22 -2.51
CA ASN A 81 4.52 -12.48 -3.23
C ASN A 81 5.60 -12.61 -4.31
N LYS A 82 6.33 -13.73 -4.29
CA LYS A 82 7.44 -14.11 -5.19
C LYS A 82 7.10 -15.29 -6.11
N ARG A 83 5.84 -15.42 -6.55
CA ARG A 83 5.47 -16.60 -7.37
C ARG A 83 6.12 -16.59 -8.75
N ASP A 84 6.48 -15.42 -9.25
CA ASP A 84 7.28 -15.23 -10.46
C ASP A 84 8.33 -14.12 -10.19
N PRO A 85 9.63 -14.32 -10.47
CA PRO A 85 10.64 -13.26 -10.33
C PRO A 85 10.34 -12.00 -11.17
N ASP A 86 9.52 -12.12 -12.21
CA ASP A 86 9.10 -10.98 -13.05
C ASP A 86 7.79 -10.32 -12.56
N ASP A 87 7.09 -10.89 -11.57
CA ASP A 87 5.77 -10.42 -11.08
C ASP A 87 5.72 -10.38 -9.55
N ASN A 88 6.56 -9.52 -8.96
CA ASN A 88 6.50 -9.26 -7.52
C ASN A 88 5.28 -8.39 -7.20
N VAL A 89 4.41 -8.92 -6.34
CA VAL A 89 3.17 -8.27 -5.92
C VAL A 89 3.25 -7.91 -4.45
N ILE A 90 2.94 -6.66 -4.14
CA ILE A 90 2.87 -6.15 -2.77
C ILE A 90 1.44 -5.73 -2.48
N GLU A 91 0.88 -6.30 -1.43
CA GLU A 91 -0.45 -5.97 -0.93
C GLU A 91 -0.30 -5.24 0.39
N LEU A 92 -0.87 -4.05 0.48
CA LEU A 92 -0.89 -3.22 1.68
C LEU A 92 -2.35 -2.98 2.10
N GLU A 93 -2.57 -2.89 3.40
CA GLU A 93 -3.90 -2.61 3.96
C GLU A 93 -3.81 -1.46 4.95
N SER A 94 -4.74 -0.52 4.92
CA SER A 94 -4.75 0.57 5.90
C SER A 94 -4.91 0.03 7.30
N LYS A 95 -4.02 0.46 8.20
CA LYS A 95 -4.15 0.14 9.61
C LYS A 95 -5.38 0.86 10.15
N GLU A 96 -6.46 0.13 10.38
CA GLU A 96 -7.57 0.65 11.14
C GLU A 96 -7.07 1.01 12.54
N LYS A 97 -7.40 2.21 13.02
CA LYS A 97 -7.37 2.42 14.46
C LYS A 97 -8.42 1.47 15.01
N ASN A 98 -7.98 0.32 15.51
CA ASN A 98 -8.77 -0.48 16.43
C ASN A 98 -9.10 0.41 17.64
N THR A 99 -10.15 1.21 17.54
CA THR A 99 -10.88 1.75 18.68
C THR A 99 -11.70 0.60 19.25
N ASN A 100 -11.03 -0.47 19.67
CA ASN A 100 -11.68 -1.51 20.46
C ASN A 100 -11.68 -1.06 21.92
N GLN A 101 -12.88 -0.61 22.32
CA GLN A 101 -13.63 -0.94 23.55
C GLN A 101 -13.06 -0.49 24.90
#